data_AF-A0A1Q6JWR4-F1
#
_entry.id   AF-A0A1Q6JWR4-F1
#
_cell.length_a   1.000
_cell.length_b   1.000
_cell.length_c   1.000
_cell.angle_alpha   90.00
_cell.angle_beta   90.00
_cell.angle_gamma   90.00
#
_symmetry.space_group_name_H-M   'P 1'
#
loop_
_entity.id
_entity.type
_entity.pdbx_description
1 polymer ?
#
loop_
_entity_poly.entity_id
_entity_poly.type
_entity_poly.pdbx_seq_one_letter_code
_entity_poly.pdbx_strand_id
1 'polypeptide(L)'
;MTEAGHIVVLTSNVMLGVKKDGTAMTEDELKKDVKKFTTTYDKTYLDNIGENDENKKVQYLIEFKNHVYGNGFEINADKFTQCKDATGLPIIFKGPLNFVAIASASVKGQDNISFLVRTDNVLINNVVLKGCSDDSLNEDGQFNLSKLNYVGTTLEIAKSATLLNSRVSNGRTVVRIFAGGSTMGSPVVEDKSAFNVQDEKINVHIESCVLANAREFILKIGSNRALKQTNEVQRKLLDSNNNPYSPYSESNKTDKYFNDNYLINDVTLKNSVLETSGLFSVGMETHFSGEFLLGDTITTWKGCAATSYASALRIVGDVKMLDWKNLSNVDSSTLIEVTGDANPWLSMNVAEMMKEVAKVKEECRDIILNVGGTEYVHGGIAFYGGGYNYSYLDLTRANDETKQFGVYDVNIEVLKNSKDEKIKQQGEMLPLAAGAGDFRFYLYNNKSSRNLSWQESIKNQGNQGMKIHPVVAEDVE
;
A
#
# COMPACT_ATOMS: atom_id res chain seq x y z
N MET A 1 -14.61 1.54 24.66
CA MET A 1 -14.54 2.96 24.24
C MET A 1 -13.09 3.26 23.89
N THR A 2 -12.80 4.00 22.81
CA THR A 2 -11.44 4.37 22.39
C THR A 2 -11.12 5.84 22.73
N GLU A 3 -11.64 6.31 23.87
CA GLU A 3 -11.44 7.69 24.33
C GLU A 3 -9.96 7.91 24.67
N ALA A 4 -9.49 9.15 24.45
CA ALA A 4 -8.10 9.51 24.72
C ALA A 4 -7.74 9.22 26.19
N GLY A 5 -6.60 8.58 26.43
CA GLY A 5 -6.12 8.26 27.77
C GLY A 5 -6.52 6.88 28.31
N HIS A 6 -7.44 6.15 27.67
CA HIS A 6 -7.83 4.81 28.11
C HIS A 6 -7.26 3.69 27.25
N ILE A 7 -6.59 2.73 27.89
CA ILE A 7 -6.16 1.48 27.24
C ILE A 7 -7.40 0.69 26.83
N VAL A 8 -7.36 0.11 25.63
CA VAL A 8 -8.41 -0.78 25.12
C VAL A 8 -7.99 -2.23 25.36
N VAL A 9 -8.83 -3.00 26.05
CA VAL A 9 -8.65 -4.44 26.23
C VAL A 9 -9.87 -5.17 25.71
N LEU A 10 -9.70 -6.03 24.71
CA LEU A 10 -10.80 -6.84 24.20
C LEU A 10 -11.03 -8.06 25.09
N THR A 11 -12.29 -8.34 25.37
CA THR A 11 -12.76 -9.51 26.14
C THR A 11 -13.67 -10.42 25.32
N SER A 12 -14.00 -10.01 24.09
CA SER A 12 -14.78 -10.76 23.13
C SER A 12 -14.57 -10.20 21.72
N ASN A 13 -14.98 -10.96 20.70
CA ASN A 13 -15.05 -10.46 19.32
C ASN A 13 -16.06 -9.31 19.21
N VAL A 14 -15.74 -8.33 18.37
CA VAL A 14 -16.53 -7.12 18.14
C VAL A 14 -16.85 -7.00 16.65
N MET A 15 -18.12 -7.17 16.31
CA MET A 15 -18.65 -6.78 14.99
C MET A 15 -19.10 -5.33 15.05
N LEU A 16 -18.45 -4.44 14.31
CA LEU A 16 -18.87 -3.05 14.20
C LEU A 16 -20.20 -2.95 13.44
N GLY A 17 -21.05 -2.00 13.82
CA GLY A 17 -22.34 -1.80 13.15
C GLY A 17 -23.42 -2.79 13.61
N VAL A 18 -23.24 -3.38 14.79
CA VAL A 18 -24.20 -4.27 15.45
C VAL A 18 -24.63 -3.66 16.79
N LYS A 19 -25.94 -3.68 17.05
CA LYS A 19 -26.54 -3.16 18.28
C LYS A 19 -26.29 -4.11 19.45
N LYS A 20 -26.55 -3.62 20.67
CA LYS A 20 -26.39 -4.43 21.90
C LYS A 20 -27.27 -5.69 21.93
N ASP A 21 -28.38 -5.68 21.21
CA ASP A 21 -29.29 -6.83 21.06
C ASP A 21 -28.86 -7.82 19.97
N GLY A 22 -27.73 -7.58 19.30
CA GLY A 22 -27.20 -8.43 18.24
C GLY A 22 -27.74 -8.13 16.84
N THR A 23 -28.66 -7.18 16.68
CA THR A 23 -29.20 -6.82 15.36
C THR A 23 -28.26 -5.86 14.61
N ALA A 24 -28.24 -5.97 13.27
CA ALA A 24 -27.47 -5.05 12.44
C ALA A 24 -28.08 -3.64 12.46
N MET A 25 -27.21 -2.63 12.46
CA MET A 25 -27.62 -1.23 12.29
C MET A 25 -28.15 -0.96 10.87
N THR A 26 -29.07 -0.02 10.74
CA THR A 26 -29.53 0.49 9.44
C THR A 26 -28.48 1.37 8.79
N GLU A 27 -28.62 1.65 7.49
CA GLU A 27 -27.74 2.59 6.76
C GLU A 27 -27.59 3.95 7.48
N ASP A 28 -28.71 4.54 7.93
CA ASP A 28 -28.71 5.84 8.60
C ASP A 28 -28.07 5.79 10.00
N GLU A 29 -28.10 4.64 10.66
CA GLU A 29 -27.39 4.41 11.92
C GLU A 29 -25.88 4.29 11.67
N LEU A 30 -25.47 3.47 10.68
CA LEU A 30 -24.07 3.32 10.31
C LEU A 30 -23.44 4.66 9.91
N LYS A 31 -24.11 5.48 9.11
CA LYS A 31 -23.59 6.80 8.69
C LYS A 31 -23.25 7.73 9.85
N LYS A 32 -23.89 7.58 11.02
CA LYS A 32 -23.62 8.40 12.21
C LYS A 32 -22.33 8.02 12.92
N ASP A 33 -21.91 6.76 12.78
CA ASP A 33 -20.71 6.23 13.44
C ASP A 33 -19.44 6.44 12.60
N VAL A 34 -19.59 6.86 11.35
CA VAL A 34 -18.48 7.18 10.46
C VAL A 34 -17.91 8.54 10.77
N LYS A 35 -16.60 8.59 11.00
CA LYS A 35 -15.86 9.83 11.21
C LYS A 35 -15.13 10.23 9.94
N LYS A 36 -14.69 11.49 9.87
CA LYS A 36 -14.00 12.04 8.71
C LYS A 36 -12.79 12.87 9.12
N PHE A 37 -11.78 12.91 8.27
CA PHE A 37 -10.73 13.94 8.30
C PHE A 37 -10.34 14.30 6.87
N THR A 38 -9.79 15.50 6.66
CA THR A 38 -9.26 15.89 5.36
C THR A 38 -8.11 14.96 4.98
N THR A 39 -8.09 14.51 3.73
CA THR A 39 -7.01 13.68 3.19
C THR A 39 -5.64 14.26 3.55
N THR A 40 -4.74 13.36 3.91
CA THR A 40 -3.32 13.67 4.15
C THR A 40 -2.49 13.55 2.88
N TYR A 41 -3.02 12.87 1.86
CA TYR A 41 -2.37 12.71 0.57
C TYR A 41 -2.50 13.99 -0.29
N ASP A 42 -1.75 14.06 -1.40
CA ASP A 42 -1.83 15.19 -2.32
C ASP A 42 -3.27 15.42 -2.81
N LYS A 43 -3.74 16.66 -2.59
CA LYS A 43 -5.08 17.13 -2.92
C LYS A 43 -5.06 18.24 -3.97
N THR A 44 -3.90 18.52 -4.57
CA THR A 44 -3.72 19.59 -5.57
C THR A 44 -4.72 19.48 -6.72
N TYR A 45 -4.94 18.27 -7.24
CA TYR A 45 -5.97 18.02 -8.26
C TYR A 45 -7.37 18.38 -7.79
N LEU A 46 -7.77 17.94 -6.59
CA LEU A 46 -9.09 18.24 -6.02
C LEU A 46 -9.29 19.75 -5.84
N ASP A 47 -8.23 20.47 -5.45
CA ASP A 47 -8.24 21.93 -5.40
C ASP A 47 -8.40 22.55 -6.80
N ASN A 48 -7.71 22.02 -7.82
CA ASN A 48 -7.78 22.52 -9.20
C ASN A 48 -9.17 22.38 -9.84
N ILE A 49 -9.90 21.29 -9.54
CA ILE A 49 -11.26 21.08 -10.05
C ILE A 49 -12.34 21.75 -9.18
N GLY A 50 -11.93 22.49 -8.14
CA GLY A 50 -12.85 23.23 -7.29
C GLY A 50 -13.69 22.33 -6.38
N GLU A 51 -13.20 21.14 -6.02
CA GLU A 51 -13.90 20.28 -5.07
C GLU A 51 -14.06 20.99 -3.73
N ASN A 52 -15.23 20.80 -3.10
CA ASN A 52 -15.48 21.34 -1.78
C ASN A 52 -14.70 20.56 -0.70
N ASP A 53 -14.63 21.11 0.50
CA ASP A 53 -13.88 20.49 1.59
C ASP A 53 -14.45 19.14 2.05
N GLU A 54 -15.75 18.87 1.84
CA GLU A 54 -16.35 17.57 2.16
C GLU A 54 -15.85 16.47 1.21
N ASN A 55 -15.66 16.80 -0.07
CA ASN A 55 -15.17 15.86 -1.08
C ASN A 55 -13.66 15.61 -1.00
N LYS A 56 -12.96 16.33 -0.11
CA LYS A 56 -11.54 16.10 0.23
C LYS A 56 -11.38 15.28 1.51
N LYS A 57 -12.47 14.80 2.09
CA LYS A 57 -12.43 14.01 3.33
C LYS A 57 -12.38 12.52 3.05
N VAL A 58 -11.56 11.84 3.82
CA VAL A 58 -11.56 10.37 3.94
C VAL A 58 -12.34 9.97 5.18
N GLN A 59 -13.01 8.84 5.11
CA GLN A 59 -13.80 8.28 6.21
C GLN A 59 -12.98 7.31 7.03
N TYR A 60 -13.28 7.23 8.33
CA TYR A 60 -12.77 6.18 9.19
C TYR A 60 -13.77 5.73 10.27
N LEU A 61 -13.61 4.52 10.80
CA LEU A 61 -14.50 3.96 11.82
C LEU A 61 -13.90 4.14 13.23
N ILE A 62 -12.71 3.58 13.45
CA ILE A 62 -12.03 3.61 14.75
C ILE A 62 -10.67 4.29 14.61
N GLU A 63 -10.41 5.23 15.52
CA GLU A 63 -9.07 5.78 15.73
C GLU A 63 -8.54 5.26 17.07
N PHE A 64 -7.43 4.53 17.03
CA PHE A 64 -6.73 4.09 18.23
C PHE A 64 -5.83 5.24 18.73
N LYS A 65 -6.27 5.85 19.83
CA LYS A 65 -5.56 6.96 20.49
C LYS A 65 -4.70 6.52 21.67
N ASN A 66 -4.71 5.22 21.99
CA ASN A 66 -3.96 4.62 23.08
C ASN A 66 -3.73 3.13 22.76
N HIS A 67 -2.99 2.43 23.62
CA HIS A 67 -2.67 1.02 23.47
C HIS A 67 -3.93 0.14 23.38
N VAL A 68 -3.84 -0.90 22.55
CA VAL A 68 -4.90 -1.89 22.31
C VAL A 68 -4.34 -3.29 22.54
N TYR A 69 -4.98 -4.03 23.45
CA TYR A 69 -4.68 -5.43 23.74
C TYR A 69 -5.87 -6.28 23.33
N GLY A 70 -5.66 -7.15 22.35
CA GLY A 70 -6.76 -7.91 21.75
C GLY A 70 -7.03 -9.26 22.38
N ASN A 71 -6.07 -9.85 23.11
CA ASN A 71 -6.19 -11.22 23.64
C ASN A 71 -6.59 -12.28 22.58
N GLY A 72 -6.25 -12.05 21.31
CA GLY A 72 -6.63 -12.87 20.16
C GLY A 72 -8.03 -12.58 19.60
N PHE A 73 -8.78 -11.65 20.18
CA PHE A 73 -10.12 -11.28 19.71
C PHE A 73 -10.10 -10.40 18.45
N GLU A 74 -11.20 -10.51 17.71
CA GLU A 74 -11.44 -9.82 16.45
C GLU A 74 -12.21 -8.50 16.62
N ILE A 75 -11.82 -7.48 15.86
CA ILE A 75 -12.66 -6.32 15.52
C ILE A 75 -12.91 -6.34 14.01
N ASN A 76 -14.17 -6.34 13.60
CA ASN A 76 -14.58 -6.55 12.21
C ASN A 76 -15.48 -5.42 11.70
N ALA A 77 -15.10 -4.82 10.57
CA ALA A 77 -15.78 -3.69 9.94
C ALA A 77 -16.79 -4.08 8.83
N ASP A 78 -17.11 -5.37 8.67
CA ASP A 78 -17.94 -5.91 7.59
C ASP A 78 -19.26 -5.16 7.36
N LYS A 79 -20.00 -4.81 8.42
CA LYS A 79 -21.29 -4.10 8.27
C LYS A 79 -21.17 -2.72 7.63
N PHE A 80 -20.02 -2.07 7.78
CA PHE A 80 -19.76 -0.78 7.15
C PHE A 80 -19.28 -0.94 5.71
N THR A 81 -18.31 -1.84 5.49
CA THR A 81 -17.63 -1.98 4.21
C THR A 81 -18.45 -2.77 3.18
N GLN A 82 -19.38 -3.61 3.64
CA GLN A 82 -20.35 -4.31 2.81
C GLN A 82 -21.71 -3.60 2.74
N CYS A 83 -21.83 -2.38 3.28
CA CYS A 83 -23.05 -1.57 3.14
C CYS A 83 -23.18 -1.10 1.68
N LYS A 84 -24.01 -1.81 0.92
CA LYS A 84 -24.23 -1.63 -0.51
C LYS A 84 -25.71 -1.39 -0.80
N ASP A 85 -25.98 -0.66 -1.87
CA ASP A 85 -27.35 -0.49 -2.37
C ASP A 85 -27.83 -1.75 -3.13
N ALA A 86 -29.07 -1.70 -3.62
CA ALA A 86 -29.67 -2.80 -4.37
C ALA A 86 -28.94 -3.14 -5.69
N THR A 87 -28.08 -2.25 -6.18
CA THR A 87 -27.26 -2.45 -7.39
C THR A 87 -25.86 -2.99 -7.05
N GLY A 88 -25.55 -3.14 -5.76
CA GLY A 88 -24.24 -3.59 -5.28
C GLY A 88 -23.20 -2.49 -5.16
N LEU A 89 -23.57 -1.22 -5.38
CA LEU A 89 -22.67 -0.09 -5.21
C LEU A 89 -22.49 0.24 -3.73
N PRO A 90 -21.26 0.58 -3.29
CA PRO A 90 -21.02 0.94 -1.90
C PRO A 90 -21.73 2.24 -1.53
N ILE A 91 -22.34 2.26 -0.35
CA ILE A 91 -23.03 3.44 0.17
C ILE A 91 -22.11 4.26 1.07
N ILE A 92 -21.33 3.58 1.92
CA ILE A 92 -20.46 4.22 2.90
C ILE A 92 -19.05 4.33 2.31
N PHE A 93 -18.34 3.22 2.16
CA PHE A 93 -16.97 3.21 1.65
C PHE A 93 -16.97 3.26 0.11
N LYS A 94 -17.09 4.46 -0.47
CA LYS A 94 -17.20 4.67 -1.92
C LYS A 94 -15.88 4.55 -2.71
N GLY A 95 -14.85 3.95 -2.10
CA GLY A 95 -13.51 3.87 -2.65
C GLY A 95 -12.67 5.13 -2.41
N PRO A 96 -11.44 5.15 -2.95
CA PRO A 96 -10.45 6.19 -2.68
C PRO A 96 -10.74 7.49 -3.41
N LEU A 97 -10.22 8.58 -2.83
CA LEU A 97 -10.16 9.88 -3.48
C LEU A 97 -9.27 9.79 -4.73
N ASN A 98 -9.53 10.64 -5.72
CA ASN A 98 -8.69 10.70 -6.91
C ASN A 98 -7.44 11.54 -6.63
N PHE A 99 -6.27 11.01 -7.01
CA PHE A 99 -5.05 11.79 -7.13
C PHE A 99 -5.12 12.67 -8.38
N VAL A 100 -5.46 12.09 -9.53
CA VAL A 100 -5.80 12.81 -10.77
C VAL A 100 -6.86 12.02 -11.53
N ALA A 101 -7.67 12.71 -12.34
CA ALA A 101 -8.62 12.04 -13.22
C ALA A 101 -8.92 12.84 -14.49
N ILE A 102 -9.37 12.12 -15.51
CA ILE A 102 -10.10 12.60 -16.68
C ILE A 102 -11.43 11.84 -16.77
N ALA A 103 -12.29 12.16 -17.74
CA ALA A 103 -13.60 11.55 -17.88
C ALA A 103 -13.60 10.01 -17.95
N SER A 104 -12.56 9.41 -18.54
CA SER A 104 -12.47 7.96 -18.80
C SER A 104 -11.46 7.21 -17.93
N ALA A 105 -10.71 7.90 -17.05
CA ALA A 105 -9.67 7.27 -16.24
C ALA A 105 -9.36 8.07 -14.98
N SER A 106 -9.01 7.38 -13.89
CA SER A 106 -8.61 8.01 -12.63
C SER A 106 -7.49 7.24 -11.95
N VAL A 107 -6.50 7.97 -11.44
CA VAL A 107 -5.47 7.47 -10.55
C VAL A 107 -5.90 7.75 -9.12
N LYS A 108 -5.82 6.74 -8.26
CA LYS A 108 -6.35 6.83 -6.89
C LYS A 108 -5.28 7.29 -5.89
N GLY A 109 -5.73 8.08 -4.92
CA GLY A 109 -4.96 8.56 -3.78
C GLY A 109 -5.32 7.82 -2.50
N GLN A 110 -5.73 8.56 -1.46
CA GLN A 110 -6.05 7.99 -0.15
C GLN A 110 -7.45 7.36 -0.11
N ASP A 111 -7.56 6.20 0.55
CA ASP A 111 -8.81 5.46 0.71
C ASP A 111 -9.46 5.70 2.09
N ASN A 112 -10.70 5.26 2.23
CA ASN A 112 -11.40 5.15 3.52
C ASN A 112 -10.76 4.06 4.38
N ILE A 113 -10.90 4.17 5.70
CA ILE A 113 -10.05 3.46 6.66
C ILE A 113 -10.90 2.76 7.72
N SER A 114 -10.73 1.46 7.93
CA SER A 114 -11.43 0.81 9.06
C SER A 114 -10.82 1.21 10.40
N PHE A 115 -9.50 1.09 10.53
CA PHE A 115 -8.75 1.35 11.76
C PHE A 115 -7.62 2.35 11.50
N LEU A 116 -7.52 3.37 12.34
CA LEU A 116 -6.61 4.50 12.13
C LEU A 116 -5.72 4.75 13.36
N VAL A 117 -4.44 5.01 13.14
CA VAL A 117 -3.48 5.44 14.16
C VAL A 117 -2.88 6.79 13.77
N ARG A 118 -3.24 7.85 14.51
CA ARG A 118 -2.65 9.20 14.38
C ARG A 118 -2.15 9.77 15.70
N THR A 119 -1.96 8.90 16.69
CA THR A 119 -1.34 9.24 17.98
C THR A 119 -0.02 8.50 18.06
N ASP A 120 1.05 9.20 18.48
CA ASP A 120 2.37 8.60 18.61
C ASP A 120 2.41 7.56 19.73
N ASN A 121 3.28 6.57 19.53
CA ASN A 121 3.60 5.49 20.47
C ASN A 121 2.41 4.58 20.81
N VAL A 122 1.45 4.43 19.89
CA VAL A 122 0.37 3.44 20.07
C VAL A 122 0.91 2.02 19.86
N LEU A 123 0.67 1.15 20.84
CA LEU A 123 0.89 -0.30 20.75
C LEU A 123 -0.44 -1.00 20.44
N ILE A 124 -0.45 -1.82 19.39
CA ILE A 124 -1.53 -2.76 19.08
C ILE A 124 -0.96 -4.16 19.23
N ASN A 125 -1.46 -4.94 20.18
CA ASN A 125 -0.89 -6.24 20.51
C ASN A 125 -1.96 -7.33 20.58
N ASN A 126 -1.71 -8.46 19.91
CA ASN A 126 -2.55 -9.65 19.92
C ASN A 126 -4.00 -9.36 19.54
N VAL A 127 -4.23 -8.56 18.49
CA VAL A 127 -5.56 -8.21 17.97
C VAL A 127 -5.75 -8.79 16.57
N VAL A 128 -6.97 -9.21 16.23
CA VAL A 128 -7.37 -9.49 14.85
C VAL A 128 -8.20 -8.30 14.32
N LEU A 129 -7.72 -7.63 13.27
CA LEU A 129 -8.39 -6.50 12.63
C LEU A 129 -8.83 -6.89 11.22
N LYS A 130 -10.13 -6.81 10.95
CA LYS A 130 -10.71 -7.15 9.64
C LYS A 130 -11.46 -5.99 9.02
N GLY A 131 -11.13 -5.66 7.76
CA GLY A 131 -11.89 -4.68 6.99
C GLY A 131 -13.25 -5.21 6.53
N CYS A 132 -13.34 -6.52 6.29
CA CYS A 132 -14.59 -7.27 6.16
C CYS A 132 -14.41 -8.72 6.59
N SER A 133 -15.51 -9.47 6.72
CA SER A 133 -15.47 -10.89 7.08
C SER A 133 -14.86 -11.73 5.96
N ASP A 134 -14.23 -12.86 6.31
CA ASP A 134 -13.68 -13.80 5.31
C ASP A 134 -14.80 -14.38 4.43
N ASP A 135 -15.98 -14.61 5.00
CA ASP A 135 -17.18 -15.06 4.28
C ASP A 135 -17.58 -14.10 3.14
N SER A 136 -17.35 -12.79 3.32
CA SER A 136 -17.67 -11.75 2.33
C SER A 136 -16.72 -11.77 1.12
N LEU A 137 -15.65 -12.58 1.17
CA LEU A 137 -14.71 -12.78 0.07
C LEU A 137 -15.05 -13.99 -0.80
N ASN A 138 -16.01 -14.81 -0.38
CA ASN A 138 -16.40 -16.00 -1.13
C ASN A 138 -17.55 -15.70 -2.09
N GLU A 139 -17.40 -16.09 -3.35
CA GLU A 139 -18.43 -16.09 -4.37
C GLU A 139 -18.42 -17.45 -5.06
N ASP A 140 -19.58 -18.13 -5.10
CA ASP A 140 -19.71 -19.49 -5.64
C ASP A 140 -18.72 -20.51 -5.05
N GLY A 141 -18.39 -20.36 -3.76
CA GLY A 141 -17.44 -21.22 -3.05
C GLY A 141 -15.97 -20.95 -3.39
N GLN A 142 -15.67 -19.89 -4.14
CA GLN A 142 -14.33 -19.48 -4.50
C GLN A 142 -13.97 -18.14 -3.87
N PHE A 143 -12.71 -18.04 -3.42
CA PHE A 143 -12.15 -16.82 -2.90
C PHE A 143 -11.95 -15.79 -4.02
N ASN A 144 -12.54 -14.60 -3.88
CA ASN A 144 -12.54 -13.54 -4.89
C ASN A 144 -12.05 -12.20 -4.33
N LEU A 145 -10.81 -11.83 -4.67
CA LEU A 145 -10.21 -10.55 -4.23
C LEU A 145 -10.95 -9.31 -4.75
N SER A 146 -11.72 -9.39 -5.84
CA SER A 146 -12.47 -8.22 -6.35
C SER A 146 -13.54 -7.73 -5.36
N LYS A 147 -13.97 -8.57 -4.40
CA LYS A 147 -14.86 -8.16 -3.30
C LYS A 147 -14.24 -7.11 -2.38
N LEU A 148 -12.93 -6.91 -2.45
CA LEU A 148 -12.18 -5.93 -1.68
C LEU A 148 -12.06 -4.54 -2.36
N ASN A 149 -12.56 -4.36 -3.58
CA ASN A 149 -12.42 -3.10 -4.35
C ASN A 149 -12.85 -1.84 -3.56
N TYR A 150 -13.84 -1.98 -2.67
CA TYR A 150 -14.45 -0.88 -1.90
C TYR A 150 -14.32 -1.06 -0.38
N VAL A 151 -13.52 -2.03 0.09
CA VAL A 151 -13.34 -2.24 1.54
C VAL A 151 -12.41 -1.20 2.17
N GLY A 152 -11.63 -0.50 1.35
CA GLY A 152 -10.72 0.54 1.79
C GLY A 152 -9.44 -0.01 2.42
N THR A 153 -8.73 0.84 3.16
CA THR A 153 -7.58 0.44 3.96
C THR A 153 -8.05 -0.18 5.27
N THR A 154 -7.60 -1.40 5.60
CA THR A 154 -7.96 -2.01 6.90
C THR A 154 -7.32 -1.24 8.05
N LEU A 155 -6.00 -1.08 8.05
CA LEU A 155 -5.26 -0.32 9.07
C LEU A 155 -4.40 0.76 8.42
N GLU A 156 -4.65 2.02 8.75
CA GLU A 156 -3.75 3.13 8.41
C GLU A 156 -2.98 3.63 9.63
N ILE A 157 -1.65 3.72 9.48
CA ILE A 157 -0.72 4.24 10.49
C ILE A 157 -0.07 5.50 9.93
N ALA A 158 -0.35 6.63 10.57
CA ALA A 158 0.19 7.95 10.20
C ALA A 158 1.01 8.61 11.32
N LYS A 159 1.29 7.87 12.41
CA LYS A 159 2.15 8.24 13.53
C LYS A 159 2.96 7.04 14.02
N SER A 160 4.01 7.27 14.80
CA SER A 160 4.88 6.19 15.27
C SER A 160 4.06 5.18 16.07
N ALA A 161 4.19 3.89 15.75
CA ALA A 161 3.34 2.85 16.31
C ALA A 161 4.03 1.49 16.32
N THR A 162 3.55 0.59 17.17
CA THR A 162 4.03 -0.79 17.25
C THR A 162 2.85 -1.75 17.10
N LEU A 163 2.96 -2.71 16.19
CA LEU A 163 1.99 -3.78 15.95
C LEU A 163 2.65 -5.13 16.25
N LEU A 164 2.19 -5.83 17.29
CA LEU A 164 2.76 -7.10 17.75
C LEU A 164 1.73 -8.22 17.70
N ASN A 165 2.17 -9.43 17.32
CA ASN A 165 1.39 -10.66 17.47
C ASN A 165 -0.04 -10.59 16.90
N SER A 166 -0.26 -9.73 15.91
CA SER A 166 -1.59 -9.36 15.46
C SER A 166 -1.87 -9.87 14.06
N ARG A 167 -3.15 -9.98 13.71
CA ARG A 167 -3.59 -10.27 12.36
C ARG A 167 -4.33 -9.06 11.80
N VAL A 168 -3.97 -8.62 10.60
CA VAL A 168 -4.71 -7.58 9.88
C VAL A 168 -5.08 -8.15 8.53
N SER A 169 -6.34 -8.12 8.14
CA SER A 169 -6.75 -8.71 6.87
C SER A 169 -7.93 -8.02 6.20
N ASN A 170 -8.08 -8.37 4.92
CA ASN A 170 -9.24 -8.06 4.09
C ASN A 170 -9.38 -6.55 3.88
N GLY A 171 -8.63 -6.02 2.91
CA GLY A 171 -8.70 -4.62 2.51
C GLY A 171 -8.38 -4.44 1.04
N ARG A 172 -8.72 -3.28 0.49
CA ARG A 172 -8.12 -2.85 -0.79
C ARG A 172 -6.61 -2.77 -0.61
N THR A 173 -6.20 -2.10 0.46
CA THR A 173 -4.88 -2.19 1.08
C THR A 173 -5.05 -2.72 2.52
N VAL A 174 -4.21 -3.65 2.97
CA VAL A 174 -4.37 -4.20 4.33
C VAL A 174 -3.76 -3.24 5.37
N VAL A 175 -2.49 -2.88 5.23
CA VAL A 175 -1.81 -1.89 6.07
C VAL A 175 -1.24 -0.78 5.20
N ARG A 176 -1.60 0.47 5.49
CA ARG A 176 -1.01 1.67 4.88
C ARG A 176 -0.21 2.45 5.92
N ILE A 177 1.05 2.77 5.63
CA ILE A 177 1.94 3.54 6.50
C ILE A 177 2.48 4.73 5.74
N PHE A 178 1.96 5.93 6.02
CA PHE A 178 2.39 7.14 5.34
C PHE A 178 2.74 8.21 6.37
N ALA A 179 3.96 8.72 6.25
CA ALA A 179 4.46 9.77 7.12
C ALA A 179 4.20 11.16 6.53
N GLY A 180 4.22 12.16 7.40
CA GLY A 180 3.87 13.53 7.06
C GLY A 180 2.36 13.77 7.08
N GLY A 181 1.95 14.95 7.56
CA GLY A 181 0.53 15.33 7.62
C GLY A 181 -0.04 15.70 8.99
N SER A 182 0.78 15.86 10.04
CA SER A 182 0.29 16.35 11.34
C SER A 182 0.22 17.87 11.49
N THR A 183 0.78 18.62 10.55
CA THR A 183 0.66 20.09 10.49
C THR A 183 -0.31 20.48 9.38
N MET A 184 -1.27 21.35 9.70
CA MET A 184 -2.16 21.95 8.70
C MET A 184 -1.32 22.68 7.66
N GLY A 185 -1.19 22.10 6.47
CA GLY A 185 -0.36 22.63 5.40
C GLY A 185 -0.45 21.77 4.14
N SER A 186 0.06 22.27 3.02
CA SER A 186 0.06 21.50 1.78
C SER A 186 1.00 20.29 1.88
N PRO A 187 0.55 19.07 1.56
CA PRO A 187 1.42 17.88 1.51
C PRO A 187 2.58 18.08 0.51
N VAL A 188 2.32 18.80 -0.58
CA VAL A 188 3.30 19.11 -1.63
C VAL A 188 3.74 20.57 -1.50
N VAL A 189 5.07 20.80 -1.43
CA VAL A 189 5.66 22.12 -1.18
C VAL A 189 6.75 22.46 -2.21
N GLU A 190 6.92 23.74 -2.55
CA GLU A 190 7.99 24.19 -3.44
C GLU A 190 9.33 24.32 -2.71
N ASP A 191 9.31 24.85 -1.48
CA ASP A 191 10.49 25.01 -0.64
C ASP A 191 10.62 23.87 0.36
N LYS A 192 11.80 23.26 0.43
CA LYS A 192 12.10 22.18 1.39
C LYS A 192 12.12 22.69 2.84
N SER A 193 12.30 23.99 3.08
CA SER A 193 12.23 24.56 4.43
C SER A 193 10.81 24.76 4.96
N ALA A 194 9.77 24.46 4.16
CA ALA A 194 8.37 24.61 4.57
C ALA A 194 7.96 23.66 5.70
N PHE A 195 8.74 22.60 5.95
CA PHE A 195 8.57 21.72 7.10
C PHE A 195 9.92 21.08 7.49
N ASN A 196 9.96 20.49 8.67
CA ASN A 196 11.12 19.78 9.19
C ASN A 196 10.84 18.27 9.21
N VAL A 197 11.68 17.48 8.53
CA VAL A 197 11.52 16.02 8.46
C VAL A 197 11.56 15.39 9.85
N GLN A 198 12.38 15.89 10.77
CA GLN A 198 12.50 15.28 12.10
C GLN A 198 11.21 15.41 12.93
N ASP A 199 10.42 16.45 12.71
CA ASP A 199 9.17 16.68 13.44
C ASP A 199 8.01 15.82 12.91
N GLU A 200 8.12 15.37 11.66
CA GLU A 200 7.08 14.59 10.97
C GLU A 200 7.48 13.13 10.71
N LYS A 201 8.73 12.78 11.03
CA LYS A 201 9.25 11.44 10.88
C LYS A 201 8.50 10.47 11.78
N ILE A 202 8.12 9.32 11.24
CA ILE A 202 7.50 8.24 12.02
C ILE A 202 8.36 6.99 11.99
N ASN A 203 8.32 6.24 13.08
CA ASN A 203 8.92 4.91 13.19
C ASN A 203 7.82 3.90 13.46
N VAL A 204 7.69 2.89 12.60
CA VAL A 204 6.67 1.85 12.75
C VAL A 204 7.33 0.49 12.89
N HIS A 205 6.97 -0.25 13.93
CA HIS A 205 7.49 -1.59 14.19
C HIS A 205 6.37 -2.62 14.07
N ILE A 206 6.48 -3.54 13.12
CA ILE A 206 5.55 -4.67 12.93
C ILE A 206 6.31 -5.95 13.21
N GLU A 207 5.87 -6.73 14.18
CA GLU A 207 6.54 -7.97 14.59
C GLU A 207 5.57 -9.12 14.87
N SER A 208 5.93 -10.32 14.41
CA SER A 208 5.18 -11.55 14.66
C SER A 208 3.72 -11.45 14.20
N CYS A 209 3.47 -10.73 13.10
CA CYS A 209 2.13 -10.48 12.59
C CYS A 209 1.81 -11.34 11.37
N VAL A 210 0.50 -11.50 11.10
CA VAL A 210 -0.01 -12.03 9.84
C VAL A 210 -0.82 -10.95 9.14
N LEU A 211 -0.37 -10.52 7.96
CA LEU A 211 -1.06 -9.54 7.14
C LEU A 211 -1.57 -10.23 5.88
N ALA A 212 -2.88 -10.21 5.63
CA ALA A 212 -3.47 -11.11 4.63
C ALA A 212 -4.59 -10.48 3.79
N ASN A 213 -4.73 -10.96 2.56
CA ASN A 213 -5.86 -10.68 1.66
C ASN A 213 -6.00 -9.20 1.29
N ALA A 214 -5.19 -8.77 0.33
CA ALA A 214 -5.26 -7.43 -0.24
C ALA A 214 -5.78 -7.46 -1.68
N ARG A 215 -6.66 -6.52 -2.05
CA ARG A 215 -6.96 -6.28 -3.47
C ARG A 215 -5.73 -5.82 -4.24
N GLU A 216 -4.92 -4.99 -3.59
CA GLU A 216 -3.72 -4.37 -4.14
C GLU A 216 -2.50 -4.83 -3.36
N PHE A 217 -2.17 -4.08 -2.29
CA PHE A 217 -0.99 -4.27 -1.48
C PHE A 217 -1.32 -4.72 -0.07
N ILE A 218 -0.57 -5.68 0.45
CA ILE A 218 -0.71 -6.08 1.86
C ILE A 218 -0.11 -4.98 2.75
N LEU A 219 1.09 -4.52 2.45
CA LEU A 219 1.74 -3.42 3.14
C LEU A 219 2.11 -2.32 2.14
N LYS A 220 1.53 -1.13 2.30
CA LYS A 220 1.80 0.02 1.44
C LYS A 220 2.48 1.12 2.27
N ILE A 221 3.70 1.50 1.89
CA ILE A 221 4.55 2.44 2.61
C ILE A 221 4.84 3.62 1.67
N GLY A 222 4.76 4.83 2.20
CA GLY A 222 5.12 6.02 1.43
C GLY A 222 5.22 7.28 2.28
N SER A 223 5.19 8.42 1.59
CA SER A 223 5.25 9.74 2.17
C SER A 223 4.09 10.58 1.64
N ASN A 224 3.39 11.26 2.55
CA ASN A 224 2.46 12.32 2.17
C ASN A 224 3.19 13.62 1.84
N ARG A 225 4.48 13.74 2.18
CA ARG A 225 5.31 14.90 1.81
C ARG A 225 6.03 14.69 0.49
N ALA A 226 5.98 15.71 -0.36
CA ALA A 226 6.73 15.76 -1.61
C ALA A 226 7.19 17.18 -1.95
N LEU A 227 8.26 17.27 -2.72
CA LEU A 227 8.74 18.52 -3.30
C LEU A 227 8.14 18.71 -4.70
N LYS A 228 7.41 19.80 -4.89
CA LYS A 228 6.76 20.14 -6.15
C LYS A 228 7.79 20.29 -7.27
N GLN A 229 7.44 19.80 -8.45
CA GLN A 229 8.20 19.98 -9.67
C GLN A 229 7.74 21.26 -10.39
N THR A 230 8.68 22.02 -10.94
CA THR A 230 8.44 23.34 -11.54
C THR A 230 8.69 23.41 -13.05
N ASN A 231 9.24 22.34 -13.66
CA ASN A 231 9.51 22.22 -15.10
C ASN A 231 9.58 20.73 -15.52
N GLU A 232 9.81 20.42 -16.80
CA GLU A 232 9.84 19.03 -17.28
C GLU A 232 11.00 18.19 -16.71
N VAL A 233 12.06 18.84 -16.21
CA VAL A 233 13.17 18.12 -15.57
C VAL A 233 12.74 17.68 -14.18
N GLN A 234 12.71 16.37 -13.99
CA GLN A 234 12.33 15.81 -12.70
C GLN A 234 13.19 16.36 -11.57
N ARG A 235 12.51 16.83 -10.51
CA ARG A 235 13.16 17.38 -9.33
C ARG A 235 14.00 16.31 -8.63
N LYS A 236 15.26 16.63 -8.34
CA LYS A 236 16.17 15.75 -7.59
C LYS A 236 16.27 16.17 -6.14
N LEU A 237 16.48 15.20 -5.26
CA LEU A 237 16.91 15.48 -3.88
C LEU A 237 18.41 15.79 -3.91
N LEU A 238 18.86 16.77 -3.12
CA LEU A 238 20.22 17.28 -3.18
C LEU A 238 20.93 17.11 -1.82
N ASP A 239 22.22 16.78 -1.83
CA ASP A 239 23.05 16.74 -0.63
C ASP A 239 23.37 18.15 -0.09
N SER A 240 24.18 18.22 0.97
CA SER A 240 24.61 19.50 1.56
C SER A 240 25.49 20.36 0.63
N ASN A 241 26.05 19.77 -0.42
CA ASN A 241 26.91 20.41 -1.42
C ASN A 241 26.17 20.69 -2.73
N ASN A 242 24.85 20.50 -2.77
CA ASN A 242 23.98 20.59 -3.96
C ASN A 242 24.23 19.53 -5.04
N ASN A 243 24.90 18.42 -4.74
CA ASN A 243 24.97 17.29 -5.65
C ASN A 243 23.67 16.49 -5.61
N PRO A 244 23.19 15.96 -6.75
CA PRO A 244 21.99 15.15 -6.76
C PRO A 244 22.23 13.77 -6.14
N TYR A 245 21.33 13.36 -5.24
CA TYR A 245 21.21 11.95 -4.87
C TYR A 245 20.77 11.13 -6.08
N SER A 246 21.20 9.87 -6.11
CA SER A 246 20.71 8.91 -7.08
C SER A 246 19.55 8.09 -6.48
N PRO A 247 18.44 7.91 -7.22
CA PRO A 247 17.38 6.99 -6.83
C PRO A 247 17.95 5.59 -6.59
N TYR A 248 17.37 4.88 -5.63
CA TYR A 248 17.79 3.53 -5.24
C TYR A 248 19.27 3.31 -4.85
N SER A 249 20.04 4.38 -4.63
CA SER A 249 21.44 4.23 -4.23
C SER A 249 21.57 3.62 -2.85
N GLU A 250 22.38 2.57 -2.73
CA GLU A 250 22.72 1.94 -1.44
C GLU A 250 23.38 2.92 -0.47
N SER A 251 24.11 3.92 -0.98
CA SER A 251 24.75 4.96 -0.15
C SER A 251 23.74 5.81 0.64
N ASN A 252 22.51 5.96 0.13
CA ASN A 252 21.48 6.75 0.80
C ASN A 252 21.11 6.14 2.17
N LYS A 253 21.29 4.82 2.36
CA LYS A 253 20.98 4.11 3.61
C LYS A 253 21.82 4.59 4.77
N THR A 254 23.09 4.89 4.51
CA THR A 254 24.08 5.28 5.53
C THR A 254 24.38 6.77 5.54
N ASP A 255 23.87 7.53 4.57
CA ASP A 255 24.10 8.97 4.48
C ASP A 255 23.32 9.72 5.56
N LYS A 256 24.04 10.40 6.46
CA LYS A 256 23.43 11.12 7.58
C LYS A 256 22.55 12.28 7.11
N TYR A 257 23.00 13.07 6.15
CA TYR A 257 22.23 14.23 5.69
C TYR A 257 20.93 13.78 5.03
N PHE A 258 20.96 12.74 4.20
CA PHE A 258 19.78 12.15 3.60
C PHE A 258 18.80 11.63 4.65
N ASN A 259 19.28 10.86 5.63
CA ASN A 259 18.42 10.30 6.68
C ASN A 259 17.84 11.38 7.61
N ASP A 260 18.54 12.50 7.80
CA ASP A 260 18.06 13.61 8.63
C ASP A 260 17.08 14.53 7.87
N ASN A 261 17.22 14.66 6.54
CA ASN A 261 16.49 15.67 5.76
C ASN A 261 15.49 15.11 4.73
N TYR A 262 15.52 13.81 4.43
CA TYR A 262 14.66 13.20 3.40
C TYR A 262 13.99 11.90 3.83
N LEU A 263 14.55 11.14 4.78
CA LEU A 263 13.89 9.94 5.31
C LEU A 263 12.81 10.31 6.34
N ILE A 264 11.55 10.27 5.93
CA ILE A 264 10.39 10.64 6.76
C ILE A 264 9.64 9.43 7.33
N ASN A 265 9.84 8.25 6.79
CA ASN A 265 9.14 7.04 7.24
C ASN A 265 10.13 5.89 7.41
N ASP A 266 10.28 5.34 8.61
CA ASP A 266 11.16 4.19 8.89
C ASP A 266 10.33 3.03 9.45
N VAL A 267 10.17 1.99 8.65
CA VAL A 267 9.32 0.83 8.96
C VAL A 267 10.18 -0.40 9.17
N THR A 268 10.05 -1.03 10.34
CA THR A 268 10.61 -2.36 10.61
C THR A 268 9.50 -3.41 10.47
N LEU A 269 9.74 -4.41 9.62
CA LEU A 269 8.91 -5.60 9.48
C LEU A 269 9.73 -6.81 9.89
N LYS A 270 9.33 -7.45 10.99
CA LYS A 270 10.09 -8.51 11.66
C LYS A 270 9.27 -9.78 11.81
N ASN A 271 9.86 -10.94 11.51
CA ASN A 271 9.29 -12.27 11.81
C ASN A 271 7.79 -12.42 11.46
N SER A 272 7.35 -11.85 10.35
CA SER A 272 5.93 -11.72 10.01
C SER A 272 5.59 -12.45 8.71
N VAL A 273 4.32 -12.79 8.53
CA VAL A 273 3.80 -13.43 7.31
C VAL A 273 2.92 -12.46 6.54
N LEU A 274 3.19 -12.31 5.25
CA LEU A 274 2.35 -11.61 4.29
C LEU A 274 1.81 -12.65 3.32
N GLU A 275 0.49 -12.74 3.16
CA GLU A 275 -0.15 -13.72 2.27
C GLU A 275 -1.27 -13.12 1.42
N THR A 276 -1.28 -13.50 0.13
CA THR A 276 -2.36 -13.20 -0.82
C THR A 276 -2.59 -11.71 -1.08
N SER A 277 -1.97 -11.20 -2.14
CA SER A 277 -2.26 -9.88 -2.70
C SER A 277 -2.76 -9.97 -4.14
N GLY A 278 -3.50 -8.98 -4.62
CA GLY A 278 -3.85 -8.87 -6.04
C GLY A 278 -2.73 -8.25 -6.89
N LEU A 279 -1.84 -7.46 -6.28
CA LEU A 279 -0.65 -6.90 -6.93
C LEU A 279 0.62 -7.43 -6.27
N PHE A 280 1.09 -6.74 -5.23
CA PHE A 280 2.34 -7.05 -4.56
C PHE A 280 2.16 -7.11 -3.04
N SER A 281 2.94 -7.93 -2.35
CA SER A 281 2.95 -8.03 -0.90
C SER A 281 3.30 -6.69 -0.27
N VAL A 282 4.32 -5.99 -0.81
CA VAL A 282 4.72 -4.67 -0.33
C VAL A 282 4.80 -3.67 -1.49
N GLY A 283 4.20 -2.49 -1.29
CA GLY A 283 4.34 -1.34 -2.19
C GLY A 283 5.07 -0.18 -1.51
N MET A 284 6.21 0.23 -2.04
CA MET A 284 6.98 1.42 -1.64
C MET A 284 6.64 2.55 -2.62
N GLU A 285 5.64 3.36 -2.30
CA GLU A 285 5.07 4.38 -3.18
C GLU A 285 5.92 5.66 -3.21
N THR A 286 6.10 6.20 -4.42
CA THR A 286 6.56 7.57 -4.65
C THR A 286 5.54 8.35 -5.48
N HIS A 287 5.65 9.67 -5.47
CA HIS A 287 4.81 10.56 -6.26
C HIS A 287 5.10 10.41 -7.75
N PHE A 288 4.05 10.62 -8.55
CA PHE A 288 4.18 10.79 -10.00
C PHE A 288 4.82 12.13 -10.34
N SER A 289 5.58 12.16 -11.43
CA SER A 289 6.40 13.31 -11.82
C SER A 289 6.45 13.55 -13.34
N GLY A 290 5.50 12.99 -14.09
CA GLY A 290 5.43 13.16 -15.53
C GLY A 290 5.03 14.57 -15.94
N GLU A 291 5.44 14.98 -17.14
CA GLU A 291 5.19 16.31 -17.72
C GLU A 291 3.71 16.69 -17.77
N PHE A 292 2.79 15.73 -18.00
CA PHE A 292 1.35 16.00 -18.00
C PHE A 292 0.83 16.56 -16.68
N LEU A 293 1.51 16.23 -15.56
CA LEU A 293 1.17 16.72 -14.22
C LEU A 293 1.71 18.14 -13.95
N LEU A 294 2.45 18.75 -14.89
CA LEU A 294 2.76 20.18 -14.84
C LEU A 294 1.53 21.02 -15.21
N GLY A 295 0.64 20.48 -16.05
CA GLY A 295 -0.67 21.06 -16.36
C GLY A 295 -0.77 21.79 -17.70
N ASP A 296 0.25 21.73 -18.55
CA ASP A 296 0.21 22.37 -19.87
C ASP A 296 -0.70 21.63 -20.85
N THR A 297 -0.73 20.29 -20.77
CA THR A 297 -1.61 19.44 -21.60
C THR A 297 -2.99 19.22 -20.96
N ILE A 298 -3.01 18.89 -19.67
CA ILE A 298 -4.24 18.62 -18.91
C ILE A 298 -4.31 19.63 -17.76
N THR A 299 -5.05 20.72 -17.96
CA THR A 299 -5.05 21.88 -17.06
C THR A 299 -5.51 21.56 -15.64
N THR A 300 -6.40 20.58 -15.47
CA THR A 300 -6.86 20.12 -14.14
C THR A 300 -5.77 19.40 -13.36
N TRP A 301 -4.73 18.89 -14.02
CA TRP A 301 -3.61 18.19 -13.39
C TRP A 301 -2.46 19.13 -13.00
N LYS A 302 -2.63 20.43 -13.22
CA LYS A 302 -1.59 21.43 -12.98
C LYS A 302 -0.97 21.35 -11.58
N GLY A 303 0.35 21.27 -11.54
CA GLY A 303 1.12 21.28 -10.30
C GLY A 303 1.04 19.98 -9.48
N CYS A 304 0.51 18.90 -10.04
CA CYS A 304 0.48 17.58 -9.38
C CYS A 304 1.80 16.81 -9.57
N ALA A 305 2.76 17.31 -10.37
CA ALA A 305 4.08 16.70 -10.49
C ALA A 305 4.91 16.98 -9.24
N ALA A 306 5.46 15.94 -8.61
CA ALA A 306 6.30 16.11 -7.43
C ALA A 306 7.33 14.97 -7.26
N THR A 307 8.24 15.14 -6.31
CA THR A 307 9.22 14.13 -5.90
C THR A 307 9.06 13.85 -4.40
N SER A 308 8.74 12.61 -4.04
CA SER A 308 8.49 12.24 -2.65
C SER A 308 9.74 12.30 -1.78
N TYR A 309 9.48 12.56 -0.50
CA TYR A 309 10.41 12.20 0.57
C TYR A 309 10.50 10.67 0.70
N ALA A 310 11.63 10.19 1.20
CA ALA A 310 11.98 8.78 1.18
C ALA A 310 11.38 8.00 2.35
N SER A 311 11.17 6.71 2.12
CA SER A 311 10.81 5.73 3.14
C SER A 311 11.89 4.64 3.25
N ALA A 312 12.06 4.07 4.44
CA ALA A 312 12.89 2.90 4.68
C ALA A 312 11.99 1.73 5.07
N LEU A 313 12.23 0.58 4.44
CA LEU A 313 11.69 -0.69 4.90
C LEU A 313 12.84 -1.57 5.37
N ARG A 314 12.83 -1.96 6.65
CA ARG A 314 13.81 -2.84 7.26
C ARG A 314 13.20 -4.20 7.51
N ILE A 315 13.73 -5.22 6.84
CA ILE A 315 13.31 -6.61 7.04
C ILE A 315 14.24 -7.24 8.08
N VAL A 316 13.65 -7.79 9.14
CA VAL A 316 14.39 -8.39 10.26
C VAL A 316 13.93 -9.82 10.50
N GLY A 317 14.89 -10.75 10.61
CA GLY A 317 14.61 -12.16 10.84
C GLY A 317 13.88 -12.82 9.66
N ASP A 318 12.87 -13.63 9.97
CA ASP A 318 12.16 -14.47 9.00
C ASP A 318 10.81 -13.84 8.59
N VAL A 319 10.84 -12.99 7.56
CA VAL A 319 9.62 -12.42 6.97
C VAL A 319 9.20 -13.24 5.76
N LYS A 320 8.06 -13.92 5.83
CA LYS A 320 7.57 -14.80 4.77
C LYS A 320 6.56 -14.06 3.88
N MET A 321 6.86 -13.94 2.59
CA MET A 321 5.93 -13.40 1.58
C MET A 321 5.36 -14.54 0.75
N LEU A 322 4.25 -15.10 1.21
CA LEU A 322 3.55 -16.25 0.63
C LEU A 322 2.61 -15.80 -0.51
N ASP A 323 3.22 -15.21 -1.54
CA ASP A 323 2.51 -14.48 -2.60
C ASP A 323 2.94 -14.87 -4.03
N TRP A 324 3.35 -16.12 -4.24
CA TRP A 324 3.31 -16.74 -5.56
C TRP A 324 1.87 -16.94 -6.01
N LYS A 325 1.57 -16.45 -7.22
CA LYS A 325 0.22 -16.46 -7.80
C LYS A 325 0.29 -16.66 -9.31
N ASN A 326 -0.82 -17.06 -9.91
CA ASN A 326 -0.93 -17.07 -11.37
C ASN A 326 -0.70 -15.66 -11.90
N LEU A 327 0.09 -15.52 -12.95
CA LEU A 327 0.36 -14.24 -13.59
C LEU A 327 -0.94 -13.57 -14.07
N SER A 328 -1.93 -14.36 -14.49
CA SER A 328 -3.28 -13.89 -14.85
C SER A 328 -4.04 -13.23 -13.70
N ASN A 329 -3.64 -13.48 -12.46
CA ASN A 329 -4.29 -12.93 -11.27
C ASN A 329 -3.58 -11.64 -10.78
N VAL A 330 -2.49 -11.22 -11.43
CA VAL A 330 -1.89 -9.91 -11.20
C VAL A 330 -2.79 -8.86 -11.81
N ASP A 331 -3.48 -8.11 -10.97
CA ASP A 331 -4.54 -7.22 -11.41
C ASP A 331 -4.28 -5.77 -10.98
N SER A 332 -3.80 -4.98 -11.95
CA SER A 332 -3.48 -3.55 -11.82
C SER A 332 -4.64 -2.61 -12.17
N SER A 333 -5.85 -3.12 -12.39
CA SER A 333 -7.02 -2.30 -12.76
C SER A 333 -7.46 -1.30 -11.69
N THR A 334 -7.00 -1.48 -10.45
CA THR A 334 -7.29 -0.56 -9.35
C THR A 334 -6.21 0.50 -9.15
N LEU A 335 -5.06 0.40 -9.81
CA LEU A 335 -4.04 1.46 -9.79
C LEU A 335 -4.45 2.63 -10.69
N ILE A 336 -5.02 2.32 -11.86
CA ILE A 336 -5.68 3.28 -12.74
C ILE A 336 -7.05 2.72 -13.12
N GLU A 337 -8.09 3.28 -12.52
CA GLU A 337 -9.48 2.85 -12.77
C GLU A 337 -9.99 3.52 -14.05
N VAL A 338 -10.46 2.72 -15.00
CA VAL A 338 -10.96 3.16 -16.30
C VAL A 338 -12.47 2.94 -16.45
N THR A 339 -13.16 3.83 -17.17
CA THR A 339 -14.61 3.76 -17.42
C THR A 339 -14.93 3.86 -18.92
N GLY A 340 -15.93 3.09 -19.37
CA GLY A 340 -16.44 3.12 -20.76
C GLY A 340 -15.48 2.54 -21.81
N ASP A 341 -15.63 2.98 -23.07
CA ASP A 341 -14.66 2.75 -24.15
C ASP A 341 -13.40 3.56 -23.88
N ALA A 342 -12.63 3.11 -22.88
CA ALA A 342 -11.56 3.85 -22.26
C ALA A 342 -10.42 4.21 -23.22
N ASN A 343 -9.74 5.32 -22.91
CA ASN A 343 -8.52 5.73 -23.59
C ASN A 343 -7.42 4.72 -23.23
N PRO A 344 -7.01 3.81 -24.15
CA PRO A 344 -6.25 2.61 -23.77
C PRO A 344 -4.91 2.90 -23.10
N TRP A 345 -4.37 4.10 -23.34
CA TRP A 345 -3.08 4.53 -22.84
C TRP A 345 -3.07 4.93 -21.35
N LEU A 346 -4.22 5.26 -20.74
CA LEU A 346 -4.35 5.52 -19.29
C LEU A 346 -4.84 4.27 -18.55
N SER A 347 -4.26 3.13 -18.87
CA SER A 347 -4.42 1.91 -18.10
C SER A 347 -3.05 1.28 -17.93
N MET A 348 -2.83 0.57 -16.83
CA MET A 348 -1.55 -0.09 -16.59
C MET A 348 -1.77 -1.60 -16.57
N ASN A 349 -0.99 -2.32 -17.37
CA ASN A 349 -0.96 -3.78 -17.36
C ASN A 349 0.39 -4.29 -16.84
N VAL A 350 0.46 -4.52 -15.53
CA VAL A 350 1.69 -4.99 -14.88
C VAL A 350 2.06 -6.41 -15.33
N ALA A 351 1.09 -7.28 -15.58
CA ALA A 351 1.36 -8.65 -16.05
C ALA A 351 2.06 -8.64 -17.43
N GLU A 352 1.56 -7.84 -18.37
CA GLU A 352 2.21 -7.68 -19.68
C GLU A 352 3.56 -6.98 -19.56
N MET A 353 3.72 -6.03 -18.62
CA MET A 353 5.02 -5.41 -18.35
C MET A 353 6.08 -6.43 -17.92
N MET A 354 5.70 -7.37 -17.05
CA MET A 354 6.58 -8.48 -16.63
C MET A 354 6.92 -9.41 -17.81
N LYS A 355 5.95 -9.71 -18.69
CA LYS A 355 6.20 -10.53 -19.88
C LYS A 355 7.14 -9.85 -20.87
N GLU A 356 6.91 -8.56 -21.16
CA GLU A 356 7.75 -7.82 -22.11
C GLU A 356 9.17 -7.65 -21.59
N VAL A 357 9.35 -7.34 -20.29
CA VAL A 357 10.70 -7.22 -19.74
C VAL A 357 11.46 -8.55 -19.71
N ALA A 358 10.79 -9.66 -19.42
CA ALA A 358 11.40 -10.99 -19.44
C ALA A 358 11.87 -11.42 -20.84
N LYS A 359 11.28 -10.88 -21.92
CA LYS A 359 11.72 -11.15 -23.30
C LYS A 359 13.00 -10.38 -23.65
N VAL A 360 13.18 -9.17 -23.14
CA VAL A 360 14.23 -8.24 -23.59
C VAL A 360 15.40 -8.11 -22.62
N LYS A 361 15.22 -8.40 -21.32
CA LYS A 361 16.27 -8.38 -20.30
C LYS A 361 16.57 -9.79 -19.80
N GLU A 362 17.82 -10.23 -19.93
CA GLU A 362 18.23 -11.59 -19.58
C GLU A 362 18.05 -11.88 -18.09
N GLU A 363 18.40 -10.90 -17.25
CA GLU A 363 18.23 -10.97 -15.79
C GLU A 363 16.75 -11.17 -15.39
N CYS A 364 15.80 -10.69 -16.20
CA CYS A 364 14.36 -10.77 -15.93
C CYS A 364 13.71 -12.08 -16.40
N ARG A 365 14.43 -12.98 -17.10
CA ARG A 365 13.84 -14.21 -17.66
C ARG A 365 13.22 -15.13 -16.62
N ASP A 366 13.79 -15.14 -15.41
CA ASP A 366 13.39 -16.05 -14.33
C ASP A 366 12.31 -15.48 -13.38
N ILE A 367 11.76 -14.29 -13.67
CA ILE A 367 10.68 -13.70 -12.86
C ILE A 367 9.34 -14.40 -13.06
N ILE A 368 9.15 -15.04 -14.22
CA ILE A 368 7.96 -15.84 -14.55
C ILE A 368 8.34 -17.32 -14.50
N LEU A 369 7.65 -18.08 -13.67
CA LEU A 369 7.77 -19.52 -13.56
C LEU A 369 6.65 -20.19 -14.36
N ASN A 370 6.98 -21.12 -15.26
CA ASN A 370 5.98 -21.93 -15.97
C ASN A 370 5.88 -23.34 -15.36
N VAL A 371 4.70 -23.73 -14.89
CA VAL A 371 4.41 -25.08 -14.39
C VAL A 371 3.17 -25.61 -15.10
N GLY A 372 3.33 -26.70 -15.87
CA GLY A 372 2.21 -27.34 -16.56
C GLY A 372 1.47 -26.42 -17.55
N GLY A 373 2.15 -25.43 -18.13
CA GLY A 373 1.54 -24.44 -19.04
C GLY A 373 0.90 -23.25 -18.33
N THR A 374 0.89 -23.20 -17.00
CA THR A 374 0.43 -22.05 -16.22
C THR A 374 1.63 -21.19 -15.81
N GLU A 375 1.51 -19.88 -16.01
CA GLU A 375 2.52 -18.89 -15.66
C GLU A 375 2.26 -18.36 -14.24
N TYR A 376 3.32 -18.31 -13.44
CA TYR A 376 3.31 -17.84 -12.06
C TYR A 376 4.34 -16.73 -11.86
N VAL A 377 4.05 -15.83 -10.93
CA VAL A 377 4.96 -14.76 -10.50
C VAL A 377 4.87 -14.58 -8.99
N HIS A 378 5.97 -14.14 -8.38
CA HIS A 378 6.01 -13.78 -6.97
C HIS A 378 5.59 -12.31 -6.79
N GLY A 379 4.76 -12.04 -5.78
CA GLY A 379 4.28 -10.70 -5.48
C GLY A 379 5.20 -9.83 -4.62
N GLY A 380 6.45 -10.19 -4.34
CA GLY A 380 7.38 -9.55 -3.37
C GLY A 380 7.23 -8.04 -3.01
N ILE A 381 8.23 -7.21 -3.35
CA ILE A 381 8.26 -5.79 -2.99
C ILE A 381 8.39 -4.96 -4.27
N ALA A 382 7.48 -4.01 -4.48
CA ALA A 382 7.49 -3.08 -5.60
C ALA A 382 7.77 -1.65 -5.13
N PHE A 383 8.82 -1.03 -5.64
CA PHE A 383 9.05 0.41 -5.57
C PHE A 383 8.47 1.01 -6.83
N TYR A 384 7.42 1.82 -6.69
CA TYR A 384 6.57 2.24 -7.80
C TYR A 384 6.11 3.69 -7.68
N GLY A 385 5.57 4.22 -8.78
CA GLY A 385 5.04 5.59 -8.86
C GLY A 385 5.56 6.39 -10.05
N GLY A 386 6.44 5.83 -10.89
CA GLY A 386 6.96 6.46 -12.12
C GLY A 386 7.91 7.65 -11.91
N GLY A 387 7.87 8.33 -10.77
CA GLY A 387 8.90 9.25 -10.36
C GLY A 387 10.14 8.56 -9.77
N TYR A 388 11.20 9.33 -9.56
CA TYR A 388 12.36 8.93 -8.79
C TYR A 388 11.97 8.49 -7.38
N ASN A 389 12.28 7.24 -7.08
CA ASN A 389 12.07 6.67 -5.76
C ASN A 389 13.40 6.60 -5.01
N TYR A 390 13.53 7.44 -3.99
CA TYR A 390 14.72 7.50 -3.13
C TYR A 390 14.58 6.61 -1.88
N SER A 391 13.45 5.92 -1.75
CA SER A 391 13.23 4.95 -0.69
C SER A 391 14.19 3.78 -0.81
N TYR A 392 14.40 3.05 0.28
CA TYR A 392 15.32 1.92 0.30
C TYR A 392 14.83 0.72 1.12
N LEU A 393 15.33 -0.45 0.75
CA LEU A 393 15.12 -1.72 1.45
C LEU A 393 16.39 -2.11 2.21
N ASP A 394 16.28 -2.32 3.51
CA ASP A 394 17.37 -2.82 4.36
C ASP A 394 17.12 -4.29 4.71
N LEU A 395 17.99 -5.17 4.21
CA LEU A 395 17.97 -6.61 4.47
C LEU A 395 19.11 -7.06 5.38
N THR A 396 19.90 -6.15 5.96
CA THR A 396 21.12 -6.50 6.72
C THR A 396 20.84 -7.52 7.83
N ARG A 397 19.68 -7.38 8.49
CA ARG A 397 19.22 -8.23 9.60
C ARG A 397 18.16 -9.27 9.22
N ALA A 398 17.88 -9.44 7.93
CA ALA A 398 17.02 -10.51 7.44
C ALA A 398 17.75 -11.87 7.49
N ASN A 399 17.01 -12.97 7.58
CA ASN A 399 17.58 -14.30 7.46
C ASN A 399 17.98 -14.62 6.00
N ASP A 400 18.74 -15.69 5.79
CA ASP A 400 19.33 -16.00 4.48
C ASP A 400 18.27 -16.31 3.43
N GLU A 401 17.20 -17.03 3.77
CA GLU A 401 16.12 -17.34 2.81
C GLU A 401 15.33 -16.08 2.43
N THR A 402 15.12 -15.15 3.36
CA THR A 402 14.44 -13.88 3.08
C THR A 402 15.27 -12.99 2.15
N LYS A 403 16.60 -13.09 2.20
CA LYS A 403 17.52 -12.28 1.37
C LYS A 403 17.56 -12.69 -0.10
N GLN A 404 16.97 -13.82 -0.48
CA GLN A 404 17.06 -14.40 -1.84
C GLN A 404 16.24 -13.66 -2.92
N PHE A 405 15.89 -12.39 -2.70
CA PHE A 405 15.24 -11.58 -3.72
C PHE A 405 16.20 -11.34 -4.90
N GLY A 406 15.69 -11.55 -6.12
CA GLY A 406 16.25 -10.88 -7.29
C GLY A 406 15.81 -9.41 -7.31
N VAL A 407 16.65 -8.54 -7.83
CA VAL A 407 16.36 -7.10 -7.98
C VAL A 407 16.19 -6.79 -9.46
N TYR A 408 15.06 -6.19 -9.83
CA TYR A 408 14.67 -5.97 -11.22
C TYR A 408 14.22 -4.53 -11.42
N ASP A 409 14.99 -3.77 -12.20
CA ASP A 409 14.64 -2.41 -12.61
C ASP A 409 13.91 -2.46 -13.96
N VAL A 410 12.66 -2.02 -13.97
CA VAL A 410 11.76 -2.12 -15.12
C VAL A 410 11.12 -0.76 -15.37
N ASN A 411 11.37 -0.21 -16.55
CA ASN A 411 10.71 0.99 -17.00
C ASN A 411 9.36 0.65 -17.65
N ILE A 412 8.33 1.48 -17.42
CA ILE A 412 7.01 1.31 -18.07
C ILE A 412 7.14 1.29 -19.60
N GLU A 413 8.13 2.00 -20.15
CA GLU A 413 8.41 2.04 -21.58
C GLU A 413 8.68 0.67 -22.22
N VAL A 414 8.99 -0.37 -21.45
CA VAL A 414 9.15 -1.73 -21.98
C VAL A 414 7.89 -2.23 -22.71
N LEU A 415 6.72 -1.71 -22.35
CA LEU A 415 5.45 -2.01 -23.00
C LEU A 415 5.40 -1.56 -24.48
N LYS A 416 6.25 -0.61 -24.90
CA LYS A 416 6.39 -0.19 -26.30
C LYS A 416 6.75 -1.35 -27.25
N ASN A 417 7.29 -2.44 -26.69
CA ASN A 417 7.67 -3.64 -27.44
C ASN A 417 6.48 -4.59 -27.69
N SER A 418 5.33 -4.36 -27.06
CA SER A 418 4.15 -5.20 -27.24
C SER A 418 3.62 -5.12 -28.67
N LYS A 419 3.11 -6.25 -29.15
CA LYS A 419 2.38 -6.33 -30.44
C LYS A 419 0.93 -5.85 -30.31
N ASP A 420 0.41 -5.76 -29.09
CA ASP A 420 -0.90 -5.20 -28.83
C ASP A 420 -0.80 -3.68 -28.82
N GLU A 421 -1.51 -3.03 -29.75
CA GLU A 421 -1.44 -1.58 -29.93
C GLU A 421 -1.91 -0.79 -28.70
N LYS A 422 -2.85 -1.33 -27.92
CA LYS A 422 -3.31 -0.68 -26.68
C LYS A 422 -2.20 -0.73 -25.63
N ILE A 423 -1.56 -1.88 -25.46
CA ILE A 423 -0.44 -2.05 -24.52
C ILE A 423 0.76 -1.21 -24.94
N LYS A 424 1.08 -1.17 -26.23
CA LYS A 424 2.12 -0.32 -26.78
C LYS A 424 1.90 1.15 -26.44
N GLN A 425 0.68 1.65 -26.64
CA GLN A 425 0.31 3.03 -26.27
C GLN A 425 0.48 3.31 -24.76
N GLN A 426 0.26 2.33 -23.89
CA GLN A 426 0.56 2.50 -22.45
C GLN A 426 2.04 2.78 -22.22
N GLY A 427 2.93 2.03 -22.89
CA GLY A 427 4.37 2.24 -22.81
C GLY A 427 4.82 3.59 -23.36
N GLU A 428 4.11 4.14 -24.34
CA GLU A 428 4.41 5.45 -24.93
C GLU A 428 3.93 6.62 -24.06
N MET A 429 2.74 6.49 -23.46
CA MET A 429 2.05 7.64 -22.87
C MET A 429 2.06 7.66 -21.34
N LEU A 430 2.05 6.51 -20.65
CA LEU A 430 2.11 6.50 -19.19
C LEU A 430 3.35 7.20 -18.63
N PRO A 431 4.56 7.09 -19.21
CA PRO A 431 5.73 7.82 -18.71
C PRO A 431 5.53 9.35 -18.70
N LEU A 432 4.71 9.90 -19.61
CA LEU A 432 4.39 11.33 -19.65
C LEU A 432 3.51 11.77 -18.47
N ALA A 433 2.75 10.86 -17.87
CA ALA A 433 1.96 11.12 -16.66
C ALA A 433 2.70 10.68 -15.39
N ALA A 434 3.27 9.48 -15.39
CA ALA A 434 3.86 8.88 -14.22
C ALA A 434 5.28 9.40 -13.93
N GLY A 435 6.04 9.71 -14.97
CA GLY A 435 7.48 9.97 -14.93
C GLY A 435 8.28 8.86 -15.61
N ALA A 436 9.55 9.15 -15.89
CA ALA A 436 10.47 8.24 -16.60
C ALA A 436 11.29 7.33 -15.66
N GLY A 437 11.02 7.36 -14.35
CA GLY A 437 11.73 6.54 -13.36
C GLY A 437 11.38 5.06 -13.48
N ASP A 438 12.39 4.22 -13.26
CA ASP A 438 12.19 2.77 -13.21
C ASP A 438 11.37 2.36 -11.99
N PHE A 439 10.54 1.35 -12.17
CA PHE A 439 9.97 0.58 -11.07
C PHE A 439 11.02 -0.44 -10.65
N ARG A 440 11.31 -0.54 -9.35
CA ARG A 440 12.23 -1.55 -8.82
C ARG A 440 11.46 -2.64 -8.10
N PHE A 441 11.64 -3.88 -8.54
CA PHE A 441 11.02 -5.05 -7.92
C PHE A 441 12.04 -5.91 -7.19
N TYR A 442 11.68 -6.35 -5.99
CA TYR A 442 12.39 -7.39 -5.24
C TYR A 442 11.49 -8.62 -5.20
N LEU A 443 11.79 -9.61 -6.04
CA LEU A 443 10.94 -10.79 -6.24
C LEU A 443 11.76 -12.05 -5.98
N TYR A 444 11.15 -13.08 -5.39
CA TYR A 444 11.74 -14.41 -5.46
C TYR A 444 11.58 -14.93 -6.89
N ASN A 445 12.68 -15.32 -7.51
CA ASN A 445 12.65 -15.99 -8.80
C ASN A 445 12.49 -17.51 -8.63
N ASN A 446 12.38 -18.22 -9.75
CA ASN A 446 12.22 -19.69 -9.77
C ASN A 446 13.36 -20.48 -9.09
N LYS A 447 14.53 -19.87 -8.89
CA LYS A 447 15.72 -20.49 -8.24
C LYS A 447 15.76 -20.27 -6.73
N SER A 448 14.91 -19.40 -6.20
CA SER A 448 14.82 -19.15 -4.75
C SER A 448 14.36 -20.40 -4.00
N SER A 449 14.86 -20.59 -2.78
CA SER A 449 14.31 -21.58 -1.83
C SER A 449 12.87 -21.25 -1.41
N ARG A 450 12.45 -20.00 -1.59
CA ARG A 450 11.08 -19.51 -1.35
C ARG A 450 10.25 -19.45 -2.64
N ASN A 451 10.33 -20.50 -3.44
CA ASN A 451 9.57 -20.65 -4.68
C ASN A 451 8.11 -21.09 -4.43
N LEU A 452 7.36 -21.32 -5.52
CA LEU A 452 5.97 -21.77 -5.48
C LEU A 452 5.78 -23.07 -4.67
N SER A 453 6.63 -24.08 -4.87
CA SER A 453 6.53 -25.36 -4.16
C SER A 453 6.74 -25.21 -2.66
N TRP A 454 7.70 -24.37 -2.24
CA TRP A 454 7.88 -24.03 -0.84
C TRP A 454 6.62 -23.37 -0.24
N GLN A 455 6.04 -22.39 -0.95
CA GLN A 455 4.81 -21.75 -0.51
C GLN A 455 3.65 -22.75 -0.35
N GLU A 456 3.46 -23.64 -1.33
CA GLU A 456 2.42 -24.67 -1.27
C GLU A 456 2.63 -25.61 -0.08
N SER A 457 3.89 -25.98 0.22
CA SER A 457 4.22 -26.79 1.39
C SER A 457 3.85 -26.10 2.70
N ILE A 458 4.11 -24.79 2.82
CA ILE A 458 3.75 -23.98 4.01
C ILE A 458 2.22 -23.91 4.15
N LYS A 459 1.50 -23.61 3.05
CA LYS A 459 0.04 -23.50 3.06
C LYS A 459 -0.62 -24.84 3.43
N ASN A 460 -0.09 -25.96 2.93
CA ASN A 460 -0.58 -27.30 3.27
C ASN A 460 -0.33 -27.67 4.74
N GLN A 461 0.79 -27.26 5.33
CA GLN A 461 1.04 -27.44 6.77
C GLN A 461 0.05 -26.64 7.63
N GLY A 462 -0.29 -25.42 7.21
CA GLY A 462 -1.32 -24.60 7.87
C GLY A 462 -2.70 -25.27 7.86
N ASN A 463 -3.10 -25.86 6.73
CA ASN A 463 -4.39 -26.54 6.56
C ASN A 463 -4.48 -27.90 7.29
N GLN A 464 -3.35 -28.52 7.65
CA GLN A 464 -3.33 -29.78 8.42
C GLN A 464 -3.28 -29.58 9.94
N GLY A 465 -3.41 -28.35 10.44
CA GLY A 465 -3.57 -28.08 11.86
C GLY A 465 -2.33 -28.47 12.66
N MET A 466 -1.28 -27.65 12.61
CA MET A 466 -0.32 -27.66 13.72
C MET A 466 -1.08 -27.27 14.98
N LYS A 467 -1.18 -28.21 15.93
CA LYS A 467 -1.49 -27.93 17.33
C LYS A 467 -0.43 -26.97 17.85
N ILE A 468 -0.68 -25.68 17.72
CA ILE A 468 0.13 -24.66 18.38
C ILE A 468 -0.18 -24.80 19.86
N HIS A 469 0.71 -25.46 20.60
CA HIS A 469 0.72 -25.35 22.05
C HIS A 469 1.06 -23.89 22.38
N PRO A 470 0.18 -23.13 23.05
CA PRO A 470 0.51 -21.76 23.43
C PRO A 470 1.71 -21.81 24.38
N VAL A 471 2.79 -21.14 23.98
CA VAL A 471 3.91 -20.88 24.87
C VAL A 471 3.42 -19.81 25.85
N VAL A 472 3.15 -20.24 27.08
CA VAL A 472 2.93 -19.33 28.20
C VAL A 472 4.21 -18.54 28.38
N ALA A 473 4.13 -17.21 28.33
CA ALA A 473 5.26 -16.37 28.69
C ALA A 473 5.62 -16.67 30.15
N GLU A 474 6.80 -17.22 30.39
CA GLU A 474 7.36 -17.28 31.74
C GLU A 474 7.59 -15.84 32.22
N ASP A 475 7.14 -15.59 33.45
CA ASP A 475 7.22 -14.30 34.12
C ASP A 475 8.65 -13.74 34.05
N VAL A 476 8.77 -12.51 33.57
CA VAL A 476 10.00 -11.73 33.68
C VAL A 476 9.99 -11.11 35.09
N GLU A 477 10.81 -11.65 35.99
CA GLU A 477 11.20 -10.97 37.24
C GLU A 477 12.00 -9.69 36.98
#